data_AF-A0AAV3R7J8-F1
#
_entry.id   AF-A0AAV3R7J8-F1
#
_cell.length_a   1.000
_cell.length_b   1.000
_cell.length_c   1.000
_cell.angle_alpha   90.00
_cell.angle_beta   90.00
_cell.angle_gamma   90.00
#
_symmetry.space_group_name_H-M   'P 1'
#
loop_
_entity.id
_entity.type
_entity.pdbx_description
1 polymer ?
#
loop_
_entity_poly.entity_id
_entity_poly.type
_entity_poly.pdbx_seq_one_letter_code
_entity_poly.pdbx_strand_id
1 'polypeptide(L)' 'MTFITEYGFYYWKVMPFGLKNVGATYQRMVNNILKEQIRRNMEIYVDDMLVKSRAMNDHPSNLRESLERLKECRL' A
#
# COMPACT_ATOMS: atom_id res chain seq x y z
N MET A 1 -14.99 -8.63 -8.34
CA MET A 1 -14.80 -8.34 -9.78
C MET A 1 -14.61 -9.68 -10.48
N THR A 2 -15.42 -9.99 -11.48
CA THR A 2 -15.46 -11.31 -12.15
C THR A 2 -14.88 -11.19 -13.55
N PHE A 3 -14.15 -12.21 -14.02
CA PHE A 3 -13.58 -12.29 -15.36
C PHE A 3 -13.80 -13.69 -15.95
N ILE A 4 -13.78 -13.77 -17.28
CA ILE A 4 -14.05 -15.00 -18.03
C ILE A 4 -12.75 -15.45 -18.67
N THR A 5 -12.42 -16.72 -18.53
CA THR A 5 -11.37 -17.39 -19.30
C THR A 5 -11.99 -18.51 -20.12
N GLU A 6 -11.21 -19.10 -21.01
CA GLU A 6 -11.60 -20.29 -21.80
C GLU A 6 -11.99 -21.48 -20.90
N TYR A 7 -11.59 -21.46 -19.63
CA TYR A 7 -11.82 -22.50 -18.64
C TYR A 7 -12.95 -22.17 -17.65
N GLY A 8 -13.58 -20.99 -17.73
CA GLY A 8 -14.77 -20.64 -16.94
C GLY A 8 -14.77 -19.25 -16.31
N PHE A 9 -15.65 -19.07 -15.33
CA PHE A 9 -15.84 -17.81 -14.60
C PHE A 9 -15.02 -17.77 -13.32
N TYR A 10 -14.19 -16.74 -13.19
CA TYR A 10 -13.34 -16.52 -12.02
C TYR A 10 -13.65 -15.15 -11.40
N TYR A 11 -13.45 -15.03 -10.09
CA TYR A 11 -13.54 -13.74 -9.42
C TYR A 11 -12.33 -13.52 -8.52
N TRP A 12 -11.93 -12.26 -8.40
CA TRP A 12 -10.85 -11.85 -7.53
C TRP A 12 -11.27 -11.91 -6.06
N LYS A 13 -10.53 -12.67 -5.23
CA LYS A 13 -10.72 -12.73 -3.78
C LYS A 13 -10.12 -11.54 -3.04
N VAL A 14 -9.08 -10.95 -3.62
CA VAL A 14 -8.43 -9.72 -3.15
C VAL A 14 -8.41 -8.73 -4.29
N MET A 15 -8.26 -7.44 -3.98
CA MET A 15 -8.22 -6.39 -4.98
C MET A 15 -7.02 -6.59 -5.92
N PRO A 16 -7.21 -6.78 -7.24
CA PRO A 16 -6.10 -7.01 -8.16
C PRO A 16 -5.43 -5.68 -8.55
N PHE A 17 -4.11 -5.70 -8.69
CA PHE A 17 -3.33 -4.56 -9.19
C PHE A 17 -3.69 -4.21 -10.64
N GLY A 18 -3.62 -2.92 -11.00
CA GLY A 18 -3.81 -2.45 -12.38
C GLY A 18 -5.25 -2.17 -12.82
N LEU A 19 -6.24 -2.29 -11.93
CA LEU A 19 -7.61 -1.83 -12.21
C LEU A 19 -7.76 -0.31 -11.97
N LYS A 20 -8.44 0.38 -12.88
CA LYS A 20 -8.56 1.85 -12.90
C LYS A 20 -9.11 2.49 -11.60
N ASN A 21 -9.91 1.76 -10.82
CA ASN A 21 -10.51 2.23 -9.55
C ASN A 21 -9.86 1.63 -8.29
N VAL A 22 -8.86 0.76 -8.46
CA VAL A 22 -8.17 0.11 -7.33
C VAL A 22 -7.28 1.09 -6.59
N GLY A 23 -6.64 2.01 -7.31
CA GLY A 23 -5.83 3.08 -6.70
C GLY A 23 -6.59 3.89 -5.65
N ALA A 24 -7.85 4.26 -5.88
CA ALA A 24 -8.62 5.05 -4.92
C ALA A 24 -8.95 4.29 -3.62
N THR A 25 -9.23 2.99 -3.71
CA THR A 25 -9.51 2.16 -2.52
C THR A 25 -8.23 1.84 -1.76
N TYR A 26 -7.18 1.47 -2.50
CA TYR A 26 -5.84 1.24 -1.94
C TYR A 26 -5.33 2.50 -1.23
N GLN A 27 -5.37 3.65 -1.91
CA GLN A 27 -4.94 4.92 -1.34
C GLN A 27 -5.73 5.30 -0.08
N ARG A 28 -7.05 5.06 -0.01
CA ARG A 28 -7.84 5.27 1.21
C ARG A 28 -7.40 4.35 2.36
N MET A 29 -7.20 3.07 2.08
CA MET A 29 -6.75 2.09 3.07
C MET A 29 -5.38 2.49 3.62
N VAL A 30 -4.42 2.75 2.73
CA VAL A 30 -3.05 3.14 3.10
C VAL A 30 -3.04 4.48 3.84
N ASN A 31 -3.84 5.46 3.39
CA ASN A 31 -3.99 6.75 4.09
C ASN A 31 -4.51 6.60 5.51
N ASN A 32 -5.38 5.62 5.77
CA ASN A 32 -5.91 5.39 7.11
C ASN A 32 -4.88 4.69 8.02
N ILE A 33 -4.18 3.69 7.50
CA ILE A 33 -3.20 2.90 8.26
C ILE A 33 -1.95 3.73 8.60
N LEU A 34 -1.47 4.48 7.61
CA LEU A 34 -0.19 5.19 7.67
C LEU A 34 -0.40 6.69 7.93
N LYS A 35 -1.59 7.10 8.36
CA LYS A 35 -1.96 8.52 8.59
C LYS A 35 -0.95 9.28 9.44
N GLU A 36 -0.37 8.61 10.44
CA GLU A 36 0.62 9.19 11.37
C GLU A 36 2.04 9.28 10.77
N GLN A 37 2.33 8.47 9.75
CA GLN A 37 3.64 8.37 9.08
C GLN A 37 3.67 9.19 7.77
N ILE A 38 2.52 9.31 7.12
CA ILE A 38 2.31 10.13 5.92
C ILE A 38 2.68 11.59 6.26
N ARG A 39 3.60 12.15 5.47
CA ARG A 39 4.26 13.47 5.63
C ARG A 39 5.42 13.56 6.62
N ARG A 40 5.55 12.63 7.58
CA ARG A 40 6.70 12.60 8.50
C ARG A 40 7.87 11.88 7.87
N ASN A 41 7.68 10.61 7.54
CA ASN A 41 8.70 9.69 7.04
C ASN A 41 8.21 8.84 5.86
N MET A 42 6.99 9.08 5.36
CA MET A 42 6.43 8.36 4.21
C MET A 42 5.67 9.28 3.25
N GLU A 43 5.80 8.99 1.95
CA GLU A 43 5.01 9.53 0.84
C GLU A 43 4.39 8.37 0.06
N ILE A 44 3.19 8.57 -0.48
CA ILE A 44 2.46 7.54 -1.22
C ILE A 44 2.22 8.06 -2.63
N TYR A 45 2.57 7.25 -3.62
CA TYR A 45 2.41 7.55 -5.04
C TYR A 45 1.60 6.44 -5.73
N VAL A 46 0.28 6.64 -5.83
CA VAL A 46 -0.71 5.72 -6.43
C VAL A 46 -0.60 4.29 -5.89
N ASP A 47 0.29 3.46 -6.47
CA ASP A 47 0.50 2.06 -6.11
C ASP A 47 1.79 1.85 -5.28
N ASP A 48 2.67 2.85 -5.20
CA ASP A 48 3.96 2.78 -4.52
C ASP A 48 3.97 3.56 -3.20
N MET A 49 4.68 3.04 -2.19
CA MET A 49 4.98 3.75 -0.95
C MET A 49 6.47 4.08 -0.88
N LEU A 50 6.80 5.35 -0.71
CA LEU A 50 8.15 5.86 -0.57
C LEU A 50 8.42 6.23 0.89
N VAL A 51 9.38 5.55 1.52
CA VAL A 51 9.87 5.95 2.84
C VAL A 51 10.99 6.99 2.65
N LYS A 52 10.88 8.14 3.32
CA LYS A 52 11.86 9.23 3.28
C LYS A 52 12.39 9.53 4.68
N SER A 53 13.66 9.92 4.75
CA SER A 53 14.32 10.32 5.99
C SER A 53 15.09 11.61 5.80
N ARG A 54 15.20 12.42 6.86
CA ARG A 54 16.01 13.65 6.85
C ARG A 54 17.51 13.35 6.94
N ALA A 55 17.90 12.30 7.63
CA ALA A 55 19.26 11.80 7.72
C ALA A 55 19.33 10.32 7.31
N MET A 56 20.44 9.89 6.72
CA MET A 56 20.64 8.49 6.34
C MET A 56 20.59 7.54 7.53
N ASN A 57 21.13 7.96 8.68
CA ASN A 57 21.16 7.15 9.90
C ASN A 57 19.77 6.87 10.47
N ASP A 58 18.79 7.73 10.19
CA ASP A 58 17.41 7.55 10.64
C ASP A 58 16.60 6.66 9.69
N HIS A 59 17.11 6.39 8.48
CA HIS A 59 16.41 5.63 7.46
C HIS A 59 16.12 4.17 7.84
N PRO A 60 17.06 3.40 8.42
CA PRO A 60 16.76 2.05 8.89
C PRO A 60 15.63 2.03 9.93
N SER A 61 15.61 2.99 10.85
CA SER A 61 14.60 3.10 11.90
C SER A 61 13.23 3.47 11.34
N ASN A 62 13.16 4.46 10.44
CA ASN A 62 11.92 4.84 9.76
C ASN A 62 11.36 3.71 8.87
N LEU A 63 12.25 2.97 8.20
CA LEU A 63 11.87 1.82 7.39
C LEU A 63 11.29 0.70 8.27
N ARG A 64 11.93 0.43 9.41
CA ARG A 64 11.45 -0.57 10.37
C ARG A 64 10.06 -0.22 10.89
N GLU A 65 9.87 1.02 11.34
CA GLU A 65 8.58 1.52 11.84
C GLU A 65 7.47 1.39 10.77
N SER A 66 7.79 1.69 9.52
CA SER A 66 6.87 1.59 8.38
C SER A 66 6.49 0.14 8.07
N LEU A 67 7.48 -0.77 8.05
CA LEU A 67 7.25 -2.18 7.77
C LEU A 67 6.49 -2.89 8.89
N GLU A 68 6.72 -2.52 10.16
CA GLU A 68 5.95 -3.08 11.28
C GLU A 68 4.47 -2.67 11.20
N ARG A 69 4.17 -1.40 10.87
CA ARG A 69 2.79 -0.94 10.65
C ARG A 69 2.10 -1.63 9.47
N LEU A 70 2.83 -1.89 8.38
CA LEU A 70 2.30 -2.64 7.24
C LEU A 70 1.95 -4.08 7.61
N LYS A 71 2.80 -4.75 8.39
CA LYS A 71 2.56 -6.11 8.89
C LYS A 71 1.31 -6.21 9.76
N GLU A 72 1.07 -5.23 10.63
CA GLU A 72 -0.14 -5.19 11.47
C GLU A 72 -1.43 -5.15 10.64
N CYS A 73 -1.37 -4.52 9.46
CA CYS A 73 -2.51 -4.37 8.57
C CYS A 73 -2.69 -5.50 7.56
N ARG A 74 -1.86 -6.56 7.64
CA ARG A 74 -1.88 -7.73 6.76
C ARG A 74 -1.82 -7.37 5.26
N LEU A 75 -1.09 -6.30 4.94
CA LEU A 75 -0.62 -6.04 3.56
C LEU A 75 0.64 -6.85 3.27
#